data_AF-A0A1H9X9R2-F1
#
_entry.id   AF-A0A1H9X9R2-F1
#
_cell.length_a   1.000
_cell.length_b   1.000
_cell.length_c   1.000
_cell.angle_alpha   90.00
_cell.angle_beta   90.00
_cell.angle_gamma   90.00
#
_symmetry.space_group_name_H-M   'P 1'
#
loop_
_entity.id
_entity.type
_entity.pdbx_description
1 polymer ?
#
loop_
_entity_poly.entity_id
_entity_poly.type
_entity_poly.pdbx_seq_one_letter_code
_entity_poly.pdbx_strand_id
1 'polypeptide(L)'
;MTEAYLVVHGRFTRFTAGKYGEEEIVGVVSGGDQLGDEAVGQDDPLWLSSVRAETSGVLVALPWDVLREFVGRVPSLAAHLEAYAARQRLPMNRKGEADLPVRAGHTGEPTLSTGFVDYERAPREYELSLTQTVLKVHTRVADLYDNR
;
A
#
# COMPACT_ATOMS: atom_id res chain seq x y z
N MET A 1 15.77 15.00 -1.84
CA MET A 1 14.71 15.02 -0.80
C MET A 1 15.35 15.25 0.57
N THR A 2 14.83 16.13 1.43
CA THR A 2 15.51 16.53 2.70
C THR A 2 14.91 15.91 3.96
N GLU A 3 13.63 15.57 3.96
CA GLU A 3 12.90 15.02 5.11
C GLU A 3 11.94 13.91 4.66
N ALA A 4 11.67 12.96 5.56
CA ALA A 4 10.55 12.02 5.47
C ALA A 4 9.47 12.41 6.48
N TYR A 5 8.20 12.12 6.20
CA TYR A 5 7.09 12.47 7.09
C TYR A 5 6.24 11.25 7.45
N LEU A 6 5.78 11.21 8.70
CA LEU A 6 4.75 10.29 9.17
C LEU A 6 3.48 11.09 9.45
N VAL A 7 2.36 10.64 8.87
CA VAL A 7 1.06 11.23 9.16
C VAL A 7 0.52 10.66 10.46
N VAL A 8 0.43 11.50 11.49
CA VAL A 8 -0.15 11.11 12.78
C VAL A 8 -1.67 11.27 12.74
N HIS A 9 -2.14 12.36 12.13
CA HIS A 9 -3.57 12.65 12.01
C HIS A 9 -3.86 13.49 10.77
N GLY A 10 -5.10 13.42 10.30
CA GLY A 10 -5.61 14.18 9.16
C GLY A 10 -5.68 13.35 7.87
N ARG A 11 -6.19 13.99 6.83
CA ARG A 11 -6.33 13.44 5.49
C ARG A 11 -5.62 14.34 4.49
N PHE A 12 -4.81 13.72 3.65
CA PHE A 12 -4.01 14.37 2.64
C PHE A 12 -4.21 13.68 1.29
N THR A 13 -4.17 14.45 0.21
CA THR A 13 -4.28 13.91 -1.15
C THR A 13 -2.96 14.12 -1.87
N ARG A 14 -2.50 13.08 -2.57
CA ARG A 14 -1.28 13.07 -3.37
C ARG A 14 -1.61 13.31 -4.84
N PHE A 15 -0.89 14.24 -5.44
CA PHE A 15 -1.04 14.72 -6.81
C PHE A 15 0.23 14.46 -7.61
N THR A 16 0.11 14.14 -8.89
CA THR A 16 1.21 14.12 -9.85
C THR A 16 0.91 15.06 -11.01
N ALA A 17 1.93 15.43 -11.77
CA ALA A 17 1.74 16.09 -13.05
C ALA A 17 1.18 15.08 -14.06
N GLY A 18 0.00 15.38 -14.60
CA GLY A 18 -0.60 14.68 -15.73
C GLY A 18 0.14 14.97 -17.03
N LYS A 19 -0.20 14.21 -18.06
CA LYS A 19 0.47 14.26 -19.38
C LYS A 19 0.40 15.62 -20.08
N TYR A 20 -0.53 16.49 -19.71
CA TYR A 20 -0.66 17.85 -20.24
C TYR A 20 -0.47 18.95 -19.18
N GLY A 21 0.13 18.61 -18.03
CA GLY A 21 0.41 19.56 -16.95
C GLY A 21 -0.74 19.81 -15.98
N GLU A 22 -1.86 19.10 -16.12
CA GLU A 22 -2.95 19.05 -15.14
C GLU A 22 -2.52 18.31 -13.86
N GLU A 23 -3.13 18.62 -12.71
CA GLU A 23 -2.94 17.82 -11.50
C GLU A 23 -3.76 16.51 -11.62
N GLU A 24 -3.12 15.36 -11.47
CA GLU A 24 -3.77 14.05 -11.40
C GLU A 24 -3.67 13.48 -9.98
N ILE A 25 -4.79 13.01 -9.42
CA ILE A 25 -4.81 12.41 -8.08
C ILE A 25 -4.28 10.98 -8.16
N VAL A 26 -3.20 10.72 -7.42
CA VAL A 26 -2.55 9.40 -7.37
C VAL A 26 -3.05 8.58 -6.18
N GLY A 27 -3.45 9.24 -5.09
CA GLY A 27 -3.93 8.56 -3.90
C GLY A 27 -4.24 9.48 -2.73
N VAL A 28 -4.73 8.88 -1.65
CA VAL A 28 -5.02 9.55 -0.37
C VAL A 28 -4.09 8.96 0.69
N VAL A 29 -3.62 9.82 1.58
CA VAL A 29 -2.70 9.54 2.67
C VAL A 29 -3.36 9.98 3.98
N SER A 30 -3.30 9.13 5.00
CA SER A 30 -4.06 9.27 6.24
C SER A 30 -3.23 8.85 7.46
N GLY A 31 -3.82 8.91 8.65
CA GLY A 31 -3.13 8.56 9.89
C GLY A 31 -2.50 7.17 9.84
N GLY A 32 -1.18 7.10 10.07
CA GLY A 32 -0.35 5.90 10.01
C GLY A 32 0.50 5.80 8.73
N ASP A 33 0.16 6.53 7.68
CA ASP A 33 0.87 6.47 6.40
C ASP A 33 2.15 7.32 6.40
N GLN A 34 3.12 6.90 5.59
CA GLN A 34 4.37 7.61 5.37
C GLN A 34 4.36 8.41 4.07
N LEU A 35 5.17 9.48 4.04
CA LEU A 35 5.47 10.26 2.86
C LEU A 35 6.98 10.40 2.75
N GLY A 36 7.54 10.08 1.60
CA GLY A 36 8.97 10.23 1.38
C GLY A 36 9.83 9.04 1.76
N ASP A 37 9.19 7.92 2.10
CA ASP A 37 9.84 6.62 2.22
C ASP A 37 10.36 6.12 0.87
N GLU A 38 9.85 6.64 -0.26
CA GLU A 38 10.35 6.34 -1.60
C GLU A 38 11.81 6.79 -1.80
N ALA A 39 12.30 7.67 -0.92
CA ALA A 39 13.69 8.09 -0.88
C ALA A 39 14.62 7.07 -0.18
N VAL A 40 14.08 6.08 0.53
CA VAL A 40 14.87 5.05 1.22
C VAL A 40 15.62 4.20 0.19
N GLY A 41 16.95 4.20 0.29
CA GLY A 41 17.81 3.42 -0.62
C GLY A 41 18.01 4.04 -2.01
N GLN A 42 17.69 5.33 -2.18
CA GLN A 42 17.99 6.12 -3.36
C GLN A 42 19.12 7.14 -3.05
N ASP A 43 20.10 7.26 -3.94
CA ASP A 43 21.23 8.18 -3.75
C ASP A 43 20.83 9.66 -3.95
N ASP A 44 19.91 9.94 -4.89
CA ASP A 44 19.35 11.28 -5.14
C ASP A 44 17.82 11.23 -5.33
N PRO A 45 17.06 11.21 -4.22
CA PRO A 45 15.61 11.09 -4.29
C PRO A 45 14.93 12.41 -4.70
N LEU A 46 14.11 12.33 -5.74
CA LEU A 46 13.26 13.42 -6.21
C LEU A 46 11.85 13.30 -5.66
N TRP A 47 11.24 14.43 -5.27
CA TRP A 47 9.82 14.49 -4.97
C TRP A 47 9.05 14.42 -6.30
N LEU A 48 8.43 13.27 -6.59
CA LEU A 48 7.70 13.05 -7.84
C LEU A 48 6.22 13.45 -7.77
N SER A 49 5.74 13.80 -6.59
CA SER A 49 4.35 14.16 -6.34
C SER A 49 4.24 15.42 -5.49
N SER A 50 3.05 15.96 -5.35
CA SER A 50 2.72 17.01 -4.38
C SER A 50 1.67 16.47 -3.43
N VAL A 51 1.70 16.88 -2.17
CA VAL A 51 0.72 16.45 -1.17
C VAL A 51 0.03 17.67 -0.58
N ARG A 52 -1.31 17.64 -0.53
CA ARG A 52 -2.14 18.72 0.00
C ARG A 52 -3.02 18.19 1.12
N ALA A 53 -3.07 18.91 2.23
CA ALA A 53 -3.98 18.59 3.33
C ALA A 53 -5.42 18.94 2.93
N GLU A 54 -6.35 17.99 3.09
CA GLU A 54 -7.79 18.23 2.94
C GLU A 54 -8.46 18.59 4.26
N THR A 55 -7.85 18.17 5.37
CA THR A 55 -8.29 18.49 6.73
C THR A 55 -7.14 19.06 7.55
N SER A 56 -7.42 19.56 8.75
CA SER A 56 -6.38 19.74 9.76
C SER A 56 -5.63 18.42 9.96
N GLY A 57 -4.31 18.48 10.10
CA GLY A 57 -3.46 17.30 10.21
C GLY A 57 -2.24 17.55 11.08
N VAL A 58 -1.65 16.45 11.55
CA VAL A 58 -0.45 16.44 12.37
C VAL A 58 0.56 15.52 11.70
N LEU A 59 1.76 16.03 11.47
CA LEU A 59 2.86 15.34 10.82
C LEU A 59 4.07 15.30 11.76
N VAL A 60 4.81 14.19 11.74
CA VAL A 60 6.14 14.11 12.31
C VAL A 60 7.14 14.13 11.15
N ALA A 61 8.10 15.03 11.20
CA ALA A 61 9.16 15.14 10.20
C ALA A 61 10.45 14.50 10.73
N LEU A 62 11.10 13.70 9.88
CA LEU A 62 12.40 13.10 10.13
C LEU A 62 13.40 13.61 9.07
N PRO A 63 14.35 14.45 9.45
CA PRO A 63 15.44 14.88 8.57
C PRO A 63 16.33 13.71 8.13
N TRP A 64 16.69 13.68 6.85
CA TRP A 64 17.48 12.59 6.25
C TRP A 64 18.92 12.53 6.78
N ASP A 65 19.51 13.66 7.13
CA ASP A 65 20.82 13.73 7.77
C ASP A 65 20.84 13.05 9.14
N VAL A 66 19.82 13.32 9.97
CA VAL A 66 19.64 12.67 11.27
C VAL A 66 19.45 11.17 11.09
N LEU A 67 18.59 10.74 10.15
CA LEU A 67 18.39 9.32 9.89
C LEU A 67 19.70 8.62 9.49
N ARG A 68 20.49 9.21 8.59
CA ARG A 68 21.80 8.65 8.19
C ARG A 68 22.78 8.55 9.35
N GLU A 69 22.81 9.53 10.24
CA GLU A 69 23.66 9.46 11.44
C GLU A 69 23.26 8.27 12.32
N PHE A 70 21.96 8.10 12.59
CA PHE A 70 21.46 7.00 13.40
C PHE A 70 21.70 5.63 12.76
N VAL A 71 21.50 5.52 11.44
CA VAL A 71 21.78 4.29 10.68
C VAL A 71 23.26 3.91 10.75
N GLY A 72 24.17 4.89 10.66
CA GLY A 72 25.61 4.65 10.83
C GLY A 72 26.00 4.19 12.24
N ARG A 73 25.19 4.50 13.26
CA ARG A 73 25.44 4.13 14.66
C ARG A 73 24.77 2.82 15.07
N VAL A 74 23.73 2.39 14.37
CA VAL A 74 22.90 1.24 14.75
C VAL A 74 22.82 0.23 13.58
N PRO A 75 23.71 -0.79 13.55
CA PRO A 75 23.77 -1.74 12.44
C PRO A 75 22.48 -2.52 12.19
N SER A 76 21.69 -2.81 13.24
CA SER A 76 20.40 -3.50 13.09
C SER A 76 19.36 -2.65 12.36
N LEU A 77 19.39 -1.32 12.54
CA LEU A 77 18.53 -0.40 11.81
C LEU A 77 18.94 -0.30 10.34
N ALA A 78 20.26 -0.26 10.07
CA ALA A 78 20.78 -0.30 8.70
C ALA A 78 20.29 -1.55 7.94
N ALA A 79 20.47 -2.73 8.54
CA ALA A 79 20.00 -3.98 7.95
C ALA A 79 18.48 -4.01 7.74
N HIS A 80 17.71 -3.41 8.66
CA HIS A 80 16.26 -3.32 8.51
C HIS A 80 15.85 -2.44 7.32
N LEU A 81 16.48 -1.27 7.16
CA LEU A 81 16.20 -0.37 6.04
C LEU A 81 16.65 -0.94 4.69
N GLU A 82 17.77 -1.66 4.65
CA GLU A 82 18.21 -2.37 3.45
C GLU A 82 17.20 -3.44 3.03
N ALA A 83 16.72 -4.25 3.99
CA ALA A 83 15.68 -5.25 3.73
C ALA A 83 14.36 -4.61 3.28
N TYR A 84 14.00 -3.46 3.86
CA TYR A 84 12.83 -2.68 3.46
C TYR A 84 12.97 -2.16 2.02
N ALA A 85 14.10 -1.54 1.67
CA ALA A 85 14.37 -1.04 0.32
C ALA A 85 14.37 -2.17 -0.72
N ALA A 86 14.91 -3.33 -0.36
CA ALA A 86 14.88 -4.52 -1.23
C ALA A 86 13.44 -4.98 -1.52
N ARG A 87 12.53 -4.90 -0.55
CA ARG A 87 11.11 -5.26 -0.72
C ARG A 87 10.37 -4.26 -1.60
N GLN A 88 10.63 -2.95 -1.46
CA GLN A 88 9.99 -1.93 -2.28
C GLN A 88 10.33 -2.04 -3.78
N ARG A 89 11.42 -2.72 -4.15
CA ARG A 89 11.78 -2.98 -5.55
C ARG A 89 10.98 -4.11 -6.19
N LEU A 90 10.24 -4.89 -5.41
CA LEU A 90 9.43 -5.97 -5.93
C LEU A 90 8.18 -5.40 -6.63
N PRO A 91 7.65 -6.08 -7.66
CA PRO A 91 6.39 -5.69 -8.28
C PRO A 91 5.27 -5.60 -7.23
N MET A 92 4.58 -4.45 -7.21
CA MET A 92 3.47 -4.19 -6.30
C MET A 92 2.24 -3.75 -7.10
N ASN A 93 1.06 -4.16 -6.65
CA ASN A 93 -0.20 -3.77 -7.27
C ASN A 93 -0.53 -2.30 -6.97
N ARG A 94 -1.62 -1.76 -7.55
CA ARG A 94 -2.05 -0.36 -7.31
C ARG A 94 -2.35 -0.02 -5.84
N LYS A 95 -2.47 -1.02 -4.97
CA LYS A 95 -2.72 -0.87 -3.53
C LYS A 95 -1.45 -1.06 -2.69
N GLY A 96 -0.29 -1.27 -3.31
CA GLY A 96 0.97 -1.50 -2.59
C GLY A 96 1.08 -2.90 -1.96
N GLU A 97 0.32 -3.87 -2.43
CA GLU A 97 0.53 -5.28 -2.05
C GLU A 97 1.44 -5.95 -3.08
N ALA A 98 2.11 -7.06 -2.72
CA ALA A 98 2.91 -7.83 -3.66
C ALA A 98 2.06 -8.21 -4.89
N ASP A 99 2.54 -7.89 -6.09
CA ASP A 99 1.82 -8.16 -7.33
C ASP A 99 1.83 -9.67 -7.61
N LEU A 100 0.66 -10.30 -7.49
CA LEU A 100 0.46 -11.69 -7.85
C LEU A 100 -0.28 -11.74 -9.19
N PRO A 101 0.32 -12.25 -10.26
CA PRO A 101 -0.37 -12.44 -11.53
C PRO A 101 -1.51 -13.47 -11.37
N VAL A 102 -2.72 -12.98 -11.17
CA VAL A 102 -3.96 -13.78 -11.11
C VAL A 102 -4.57 -13.86 -12.50
N ARG A 103 -4.83 -15.08 -12.99
CA ARG A 103 -5.61 -15.32 -14.21
C ARG A 103 -6.94 -15.97 -13.84
N ALA A 104 -8.04 -15.39 -14.29
CA ALA A 104 -9.39 -15.95 -14.15
C ALA A 104 -10.07 -16.00 -15.52
N GLY A 105 -10.64 -17.15 -15.89
CA GLY A 105 -11.31 -17.37 -17.16
C GLY A 105 -12.02 -18.72 -17.21
N HIS A 106 -13.03 -18.85 -18.09
CA HIS A 106 -13.88 -20.04 -18.20
C HIS A 106 -13.54 -20.92 -19.41
N THR A 107 -12.48 -20.58 -20.14
CA THR A 107 -12.13 -21.19 -21.42
C THR A 107 -10.63 -21.48 -21.50
N GLY A 108 -10.32 -22.76 -21.75
CA GLY A 108 -8.94 -23.28 -21.83
C GLY A 108 -8.31 -23.59 -20.48
N GLU A 109 -7.11 -24.20 -20.53
CA GLU A 109 -6.21 -24.39 -19.38
C GLU A 109 -4.99 -23.48 -19.55
N PRO A 110 -5.08 -22.18 -19.21
CA PRO A 110 -3.94 -21.29 -19.30
C PRO A 110 -2.88 -21.72 -18.28
N THR A 111 -1.62 -21.78 -18.71
CA THR A 111 -0.50 -21.98 -17.78
C THR A 111 -0.51 -20.85 -16.75
N LEU A 112 -0.66 -21.22 -15.48
CA LEU A 112 -0.60 -20.28 -14.37
C LEU A 112 0.85 -19.87 -14.13
N SER A 113 1.08 -18.58 -13.95
CA SER A 113 2.36 -18.07 -13.47
C SER A 113 2.65 -18.64 -12.08
N THR A 114 3.83 -19.23 -11.90
CA THR A 114 4.25 -19.79 -10.62
C THR A 114 4.58 -18.66 -9.65
N GLY A 115 3.81 -18.56 -8.58
CA GLY A 115 4.02 -17.63 -7.47
C GLY A 115 3.18 -18.09 -6.29
N PHE A 116 3.76 -18.14 -5.10
CA PHE A 116 3.07 -18.50 -3.87
C PHE A 116 3.11 -17.31 -2.92
N VAL A 117 2.00 -17.07 -2.23
CA VAL A 117 1.95 -16.10 -1.13
C VAL A 117 2.64 -16.73 0.07
N ASP A 118 3.74 -16.14 0.52
CA ASP A 118 4.40 -16.56 1.76
C ASP A 118 3.64 -15.97 2.95
N TYR A 119 2.75 -16.76 3.52
CA TYR A 119 1.92 -16.34 4.65
C TYR A 119 2.79 -16.17 5.90
N GLU A 120 2.77 -14.98 6.48
CA GLU A 120 3.36 -14.75 7.80
C GLU A 120 2.61 -15.57 8.85
N ARG A 121 3.34 -16.28 9.72
CA ARG A 121 2.74 -17.17 10.73
C ARG A 121 2.03 -16.42 11.87
N ALA A 122 2.28 -15.12 12.01
CA ALA A 122 1.67 -14.26 13.03
C ALA A 122 1.27 -12.92 12.40
N PRO A 123 0.26 -12.91 11.51
CA PRO A 123 -0.18 -11.69 10.85
C PRO A 123 -0.82 -10.74 11.87
N ARG A 124 -0.83 -9.44 11.56
CA ARG A 124 -1.58 -8.46 12.38
C ARG A 124 -3.07 -8.76 12.31
N GLU A 125 -3.69 -8.99 13.45
CA GLU A 125 -5.12 -9.24 13.56
C GLU A 125 -5.89 -7.91 13.56
N TYR A 126 -6.82 -7.76 12.62
CA TYR A 126 -7.78 -6.66 12.62
C TYR A 126 -9.16 -7.21 12.96
N GLU A 127 -9.78 -6.64 13.99
CA GLU A 127 -11.13 -7.04 14.40
C GLU A 127 -12.14 -6.49 13.39
N LEU A 128 -12.71 -7.38 12.56
CA LEU A 128 -13.73 -7.00 11.61
C LEU A 128 -15.06 -6.82 12.36
N SER A 129 -15.60 -5.60 12.37
CA SER A 129 -16.99 -5.37 12.77
C SER A 129 -17.92 -6.02 11.74
N LEU A 130 -18.71 -7.00 12.20
CA LEU A 130 -19.70 -7.69 11.39
C LEU A 130 -20.71 -6.67 10.84
N THR A 131 -20.65 -6.39 9.55
CA THR A 131 -21.71 -5.66 8.85
C THR A 131 -22.68 -6.69 8.28
N GLN A 132 -23.90 -6.74 8.82
CA GLN A 132 -24.94 -7.66 8.37
C GLN A 132 -25.52 -7.18 7.03
N THR A 133 -25.24 -7.89 5.95
CA THR A 133 -25.86 -7.62 4.64
C THR A 133 -27.20 -8.34 4.55
N VAL A 134 -28.30 -7.59 4.46
CA VAL A 134 -29.62 -8.17 4.15
C VAL A 134 -29.67 -8.45 2.65
N LEU A 135 -29.46 -9.71 2.25
CA LEU A 135 -29.60 -10.14 0.86
C LEU A 135 -31.09 -10.29 0.51
N LYS A 136 -31.63 -9.37 -0.30
CA LYS A 136 -32.99 -9.48 -0.81
C LYS A 136 -32.99 -10.37 -2.06
N VAL A 137 -33.15 -11.67 -1.86
CA VAL A 137 -33.24 -12.64 -2.96
C VAL A 137 -34.61 -12.50 -3.64
N HIS A 138 -34.64 -12.14 -4.92
CA HIS A 138 -35.83 -12.29 -5.75
C HIS A 138 -35.98 -13.77 -6.14
N THR A 139 -36.87 -14.49 -5.47
CA THR A 139 -37.15 -15.90 -5.78
C THR A 139 -37.94 -16.04 -7.07
N ARG A 140 -37.27 -16.40 -8.17
CA ARG A 140 -37.85 -17.03 -9.36
C ARG A 140 -36.98 -18.20 -9.83
N VAL A 141 -36.68 -19.14 -8.93
CA VAL A 141 -36.28 -20.48 -9.35
C VAL A 141 -37.00 -21.44 -8.40
N ALA A 142 -37.96 -22.16 -8.97
CA ALA A 142 -38.73 -23.19 -8.30
C ALA A 142 -37.85 -24.45 -8.15
N ASP A 143 -37.83 -24.96 -6.93
CA ASP A 143 -37.98 -26.38 -6.58
C ASP A 143 -37.37 -27.40 -7.55
N LEU A 144 -36.09 -27.71 -7.33
CA LEU A 144 -35.53 -29.00 -7.66
C LEU A 144 -34.65 -29.42 -6.48
N TYR A 145 -34.90 -30.60 -5.96
CA TYR A 145 -34.28 -31.26 -4.81
C TYR A 145 -34.94 -30.99 -3.45
N ASP A 146 -36.14 -31.53 -3.28
CA ASP A 146 -36.45 -32.25 -2.06
C ASP A 146 -36.79 -33.70 -2.44
N ASN A 147 -35.89 -34.63 -2.07
CA ASN A 147 -36.07 -36.05 -2.33
C ASN A 147 -35.57 -36.82 -1.10
N ARG A 148 -36.55 -37.17 -0.26
CA ARG A 148 -36.55 -38.10 0.88
C ARG A 148 -36.04 -37.65 2.24
#